data_AF-A0A4U8WP56-F1
#
_entry.id   AF-A0A4U8WP56-F1
#
_cell.length_a   1.000
_cell.length_b   1.000
_cell.length_c   1.000
_cell.angle_alpha   90.00
_cell.angle_beta   90.00
_cell.angle_gamma   90.00
#
_symmetry.space_group_name_H-M   'P 1'
#
loop_
_entity.id
_entity.type
_entity.pdbx_description
1 polymer ?
#
loop_
_entity_poly.entity_id
_entity_poly.type
_entity_poly.pdbx_seq_one_letter_code
_entity_poly.pdbx_strand_id
1 'polypeptide(L)'
;MKKIIFPLLLLTISFSCSKKSENNNIAQQKDSLKTADSLRIAERNDSIRTLNSKNRFKDFSGNHRFTYETQAFNTISGTVTFDKIEGERDNYNLSGSIQSGENSVSIKGFVQVVSPKHMNFTGEITQKISVNDNGKPYTRKGTKTFMSKNGGKTYRLQDMVNGSGFVDYIDIHF
;
A
#
# COMPACT_ATOMS: atom_id res chain seq x y z
N MET A 1 -2.46 73.29 -76.93
CA MET A 1 -3.49 72.23 -76.78
C MET A 1 -2.79 70.90 -76.50
N LYS A 2 -3.26 70.16 -75.48
CA LYS A 2 -3.12 68.71 -75.18
C LYS A 2 -1.78 67.96 -75.41
N LYS A 3 -1.23 67.46 -74.27
CA LYS A 3 -0.70 66.11 -73.90
C LYS A 3 0.35 65.45 -74.86
N ILE A 4 1.41 64.74 -74.43
CA ILE A 4 1.45 63.40 -73.76
C ILE A 4 2.92 63.06 -73.33
N ILE A 5 3.10 62.72 -72.04
CA ILE A 5 3.86 61.65 -71.32
C ILE A 5 4.98 60.84 -72.04
N PHE A 6 6.15 60.64 -71.38
CA PHE A 6 6.72 59.32 -71.00
C PHE A 6 7.97 59.42 -70.06
N PRO A 7 8.04 58.66 -68.94
CA PRO A 7 9.20 58.63 -68.03
C PRO A 7 10.08 57.38 -68.24
N LEU A 8 11.40 57.52 -68.01
CA LEU A 8 12.38 56.43 -68.07
C LEU A 8 12.61 55.85 -66.66
N LEU A 9 12.28 54.56 -66.50
CA LEU A 9 12.39 53.78 -65.26
C LEU A 9 13.77 53.10 -65.20
N LEU A 10 14.63 53.48 -64.25
CA LEU A 10 15.82 52.72 -63.90
C LEU A 10 15.46 51.66 -62.84
N LEU A 11 15.61 50.38 -63.17
CA LEU A 11 15.58 49.28 -62.22
C LEU A 11 17.00 49.00 -61.73
N THR A 12 17.25 49.17 -60.43
CA THR A 12 18.38 48.56 -59.73
C THR A 12 17.82 47.57 -58.70
N ILE A 13 18.14 46.29 -58.89
CA ILE A 13 17.76 45.21 -57.96
C ILE A 13 18.93 45.03 -56.99
N SER A 14 18.77 45.48 -55.75
CA SER A 14 19.64 45.10 -54.64
C SER A 14 19.04 43.89 -53.92
N PHE A 15 19.62 42.71 -54.14
CA PHE A 15 19.35 41.52 -53.35
C PHE A 15 19.93 41.71 -51.93
N SER A 16 19.07 41.89 -50.94
CA SER A 16 19.44 41.79 -49.52
C SER A 16 19.20 40.36 -49.05
N CYS A 17 20.28 39.62 -48.81
CA CYS A 17 20.26 38.28 -48.24
C CYS A 17 20.12 38.39 -46.71
N SER A 18 18.90 38.31 -46.20
CA SER A 18 18.64 38.10 -44.77
C SER A 18 18.94 36.64 -44.42
N LYS A 19 20.03 36.38 -43.68
CA LYS A 19 20.25 35.07 -43.08
C LYS A 19 19.11 34.80 -42.09
N LYS A 20 18.29 33.79 -42.39
CA LYS A 20 17.29 33.26 -41.46
C LYS A 20 18.03 32.70 -40.24
N SER A 21 18.02 33.47 -39.16
CA SER A 21 18.44 33.03 -37.84
C SER A 21 17.55 31.85 -37.42
N GLU A 22 18.13 30.65 -37.35
CA GLU A 22 17.51 29.55 -36.63
C GLU A 22 17.40 29.95 -35.16
N ASN A 23 16.16 30.08 -34.71
CA ASN A 23 15.83 30.61 -33.40
C ASN A 23 16.07 29.53 -32.33
N ASN A 24 17.35 29.32 -31.98
CA ASN A 24 17.80 28.38 -30.93
C ASN A 24 17.05 28.59 -29.59
N ASN A 25 16.54 29.79 -29.36
CA ASN A 25 15.74 30.16 -28.19
C ASN A 25 14.40 29.42 -28.11
N ILE A 26 13.74 29.11 -29.24
CA ILE A 26 12.44 28.40 -29.24
C ILE A 26 12.64 26.93 -28.87
N ALA A 27 13.72 26.31 -29.34
CA ALA A 27 14.05 24.94 -28.99
C ALA A 27 14.43 24.81 -27.51
N GLN A 28 15.28 25.69 -26.98
CA GLN A 28 15.63 25.72 -25.55
C GLN A 28 14.44 26.04 -24.64
N GLN A 29 13.56 26.96 -25.04
CA GLN A 29 12.35 27.30 -24.27
C GLN A 29 11.36 26.12 -24.24
N LYS A 30 11.19 25.40 -25.36
CA LYS A 30 10.34 24.21 -25.43
C LYS A 30 10.89 23.07 -24.58
N ASP A 31 12.21 22.88 -24.54
CA ASP A 31 12.86 21.85 -23.73
C ASP A 31 12.80 22.17 -22.23
N SER A 32 12.95 23.45 -21.87
CA SER A 32 12.77 23.95 -20.50
C SER A 32 11.33 23.78 -20.02
N LEU A 33 10.33 24.07 -20.88
CA LEU A 33 8.91 23.87 -20.56
C LEU A 33 8.57 22.38 -20.39
N LYS A 34 9.07 21.50 -21.26
CA LYS A 34 8.90 20.03 -21.12
C LYS A 34 9.52 19.50 -19.83
N THR A 35 10.70 20.01 -19.46
CA THR A 35 11.39 19.61 -18.22
C THR A 35 10.62 20.08 -16.99
N ALA A 36 10.15 21.34 -16.97
CA ALA A 36 9.33 21.88 -15.90
C ALA A 36 8.00 21.14 -15.74
N ASP A 37 7.34 20.78 -16.84
CA ASP A 37 6.10 20.00 -16.81
C ASP A 37 6.34 18.58 -16.29
N SER A 38 7.45 17.94 -16.68
CA SER A 38 7.85 16.62 -16.18
C SER A 38 8.13 16.63 -14.67
N LEU A 39 8.79 17.68 -14.16
CA LEU A 39 9.03 17.88 -12.73
C LEU A 39 7.73 18.07 -11.95
N ARG A 40 6.81 18.93 -12.45
CA ARG A 40 5.49 19.13 -11.83
C ARG A 40 4.67 17.85 -11.79
N ILE A 41 4.76 17.01 -12.81
CA ILE A 41 4.10 15.69 -12.84
C ILE A 41 4.71 14.77 -11.78
N ALA A 42 6.04 14.73 -11.67
CA ALA A 42 6.73 13.94 -10.64
C ALA A 42 6.34 14.38 -9.22
N GLU A 43 6.36 15.69 -8.94
CA GLU A 43 5.96 16.26 -7.64
C GLU A 43 4.51 15.93 -7.28
N ARG A 44 3.60 16.00 -8.27
CA ARG A 44 2.19 15.61 -8.08
C ARG A 44 2.07 14.12 -7.78
N ASN A 45 2.78 13.27 -8.50
CA ASN A 45 2.77 11.83 -8.27
C ASN A 45 3.30 11.47 -6.88
N ASP A 46 4.38 12.12 -6.44
CA ASP A 46 4.94 11.94 -5.09
C ASP A 46 3.95 12.39 -4.00
N SER A 47 3.25 13.50 -4.24
CA SER A 47 2.20 13.99 -3.34
C SER A 47 1.05 12.97 -3.22
N ILE A 48 0.59 12.41 -4.34
CA ILE A 48 -0.44 11.37 -4.37
C ILE A 48 0.05 10.11 -3.64
N ARG A 49 1.28 9.66 -3.90
CA ARG A 49 1.88 8.49 -3.23
C ARG A 49 1.96 8.69 -1.72
N THR A 50 2.37 9.88 -1.27
CA THR A 50 2.45 10.23 0.15
C THR A 50 1.06 10.19 0.80
N LEU A 51 0.05 10.77 0.15
CA LEU A 51 -1.33 10.76 0.65
C LEU A 51 -1.90 9.34 0.70
N ASN A 52 -1.61 8.52 -0.30
CA ASN A 52 -2.07 7.13 -0.37
C ASN A 52 -1.33 6.20 0.61
N SER A 53 -0.13 6.56 1.06
CA SER A 53 0.63 5.80 2.06
C SER A 53 0.18 6.11 3.50
N LYS A 54 -0.50 7.25 3.72
CA LYS A 54 -0.95 7.67 5.04
C LYS A 54 -2.16 6.85 5.51
N ASN A 55 -2.00 6.19 6.66
CA ASN A 55 -3.09 5.45 7.30
C ASN A 55 -4.29 6.37 7.64
N ARG A 56 -5.51 5.85 7.47
CA ARG A 56 -6.75 6.49 7.97
C ARG A 56 -6.94 6.21 9.43
N PHE A 57 -6.50 5.04 9.86
CA PHE A 57 -6.60 4.57 11.23
C PHE A 57 -5.25 4.73 11.93
N LYS A 58 -5.15 4.25 13.16
CA LYS A 58 -3.84 4.19 13.84
C LYS A 58 -2.86 3.33 13.04
N ASP A 59 -1.57 3.56 13.25
CA ASP A 59 -0.55 2.69 12.72
C ASP A 59 -0.53 1.36 13.51
N PHE A 60 -0.56 0.25 12.79
CA PHE A 60 -0.51 -1.10 13.35
C PHE A 60 0.83 -1.78 13.07
N SER A 61 1.78 -1.10 12.42
CA SER A 61 3.08 -1.65 12.06
C SER A 61 3.86 -2.15 13.29
N GLY A 62 4.74 -3.12 13.07
CA GLY A 62 5.66 -3.63 14.08
C GLY A 62 5.23 -4.94 14.74
N ASN A 63 5.91 -5.28 15.84
CA ASN A 63 5.75 -6.53 16.55
C ASN A 63 4.70 -6.39 17.66
N HIS A 64 3.76 -7.33 17.70
CA HIS A 64 2.64 -7.34 18.60
C HIS A 64 2.53 -8.70 19.29
N ARG A 65 2.02 -8.70 20.52
CA ARG A 65 1.81 -9.95 21.26
C ARG A 65 0.67 -10.72 20.60
N PHE A 66 0.91 -12.01 20.37
CA PHE A 66 -0.01 -12.93 19.73
C PHE A 66 -0.36 -14.04 20.71
N THR A 67 -1.65 -14.31 20.95
CA THR A 67 -2.06 -15.30 21.96
C THR A 67 -3.08 -16.29 21.43
N TYR A 68 -3.01 -17.49 21.97
CA TYR A 68 -3.99 -18.55 21.79
C TYR A 68 -4.51 -18.99 23.16
N GLU A 69 -5.82 -19.00 23.32
CA GLU A 69 -6.51 -19.40 24.54
C GLU A 69 -7.59 -20.43 24.20
N THR A 70 -7.69 -21.46 25.03
CA THR A 70 -8.66 -22.54 24.95
C THR A 70 -8.99 -23.01 26.37
N GLN A 71 -9.97 -23.89 26.53
CA GLN A 71 -10.37 -24.42 27.85
C GLN A 71 -9.42 -25.49 28.40
N ALA A 72 -8.56 -26.07 27.54
CA ALA A 72 -7.75 -27.22 27.90
C ALA A 72 -6.47 -26.89 28.68
N PHE A 73 -5.93 -25.67 28.55
CA PHE A 73 -4.69 -25.25 29.21
C PHE A 73 -4.56 -23.72 29.26
N ASN A 74 -3.58 -23.24 30.02
CA ASN A 74 -3.29 -21.81 30.17
C ASN A 74 -2.97 -21.13 28.83
N THR A 75 -3.35 -19.87 28.67
CA THR A 75 -3.04 -19.08 27.46
C THR A 75 -1.56 -19.16 27.10
N ILE A 76 -1.28 -19.50 25.84
CA ILE A 76 0.07 -19.48 25.26
C ILE A 76 0.24 -18.26 24.39
N SER A 77 1.48 -17.78 24.28
CA SER A 77 1.78 -16.54 23.58
C SER A 77 3.04 -16.60 22.73
N GLY A 78 3.06 -15.78 21.69
CA GLY A 78 4.21 -15.51 20.84
C GLY A 78 4.09 -14.11 20.25
N THR A 79 4.58 -13.94 19.03
CA THR A 79 4.68 -12.64 18.37
C THR A 79 4.08 -12.72 16.97
N VAL A 80 3.45 -11.62 16.57
CA VAL A 80 3.04 -11.38 15.19
C VAL A 80 3.59 -10.03 14.74
N THR A 81 4.05 -9.96 13.49
CA THR A 81 4.62 -8.78 12.88
C THR A 81 3.69 -8.27 11.79
N PHE A 82 3.37 -6.98 11.86
CA PHE A 82 2.67 -6.24 10.83
C PHE A 82 3.69 -5.43 10.04
N ASP A 83 4.00 -5.87 8.82
CA ASP A 83 4.89 -5.17 7.91
C ASP A 83 4.09 -4.23 7.03
N LYS A 84 4.35 -2.93 7.16
CA LYS A 84 3.68 -1.90 6.36
C LYS A 84 4.00 -2.11 4.88
N ILE A 85 2.98 -2.06 4.03
CA ILE A 85 3.16 -2.09 2.58
C ILE A 85 3.37 -0.65 2.10
N GLU A 86 4.51 -0.38 1.47
CA GLU A 86 4.82 0.94 0.92
C GLU A 86 3.80 1.35 -0.14
N GLY A 87 3.37 2.61 -0.13
CA GLY A 87 2.38 3.11 -1.09
C GLY A 87 0.93 2.76 -0.75
N GLU A 88 0.68 1.90 0.24
CA GLU A 88 -0.65 1.44 0.59
C GLU A 88 -1.10 1.92 1.97
N ARG A 89 -2.28 2.53 2.04
CA ARG A 89 -2.94 2.89 3.30
C ARG A 89 -3.53 1.66 3.98
N ASP A 90 -3.44 1.60 5.30
CA ASP A 90 -4.21 0.67 6.14
C ASP A 90 -4.03 -0.83 5.81
N ASN A 91 -3.06 -1.16 4.96
CA ASN A 91 -2.71 -2.50 4.50
C ASN A 91 -1.33 -2.92 5.03
N TYR A 92 -1.21 -4.20 5.37
CA TYR A 92 -0.03 -4.80 6.00
C TYR A 92 0.16 -6.24 5.55
N ASN A 93 1.40 -6.69 5.41
CA ASN A 93 1.72 -8.11 5.46
C ASN A 93 1.75 -8.55 6.93
N LEU A 94 1.24 -9.75 7.20
CA LEU A 94 1.14 -10.31 8.53
C LEU A 94 1.87 -11.64 8.59
N SER A 95 2.76 -11.82 9.56
CA SER A 95 3.34 -13.12 9.86
C SER A 95 3.62 -13.26 11.35
N GLY A 96 3.42 -14.46 11.91
CA GLY A 96 3.63 -14.66 13.33
C GLY A 96 3.48 -16.11 13.76
N SER A 97 3.91 -16.39 14.97
CA SER A 97 3.84 -17.73 15.54
C SER A 97 3.84 -17.75 17.06
N ILE A 98 3.27 -18.81 17.61
CA ILE A 98 3.31 -19.23 19.00
C ILE A 98 3.91 -20.63 19.03
N GLN A 99 4.85 -20.87 19.95
CA GLN A 99 5.39 -22.20 20.25
C GLN A 99 5.40 -22.39 21.76
N SER A 100 4.78 -23.47 22.26
CA SER A 100 4.77 -23.81 23.68
C SER A 100 4.68 -25.32 23.87
N GLY A 101 5.80 -25.94 24.25
CA GLY A 101 5.91 -27.40 24.28
C GLY A 101 5.60 -27.99 22.90
N GLU A 102 4.65 -28.93 22.87
CA GLU A 102 4.16 -29.57 21.63
C GLU A 102 3.14 -28.74 20.85
N ASN A 103 2.65 -27.64 21.45
CA ASN A 103 1.62 -26.79 20.87
C ASN A 103 2.23 -25.69 20.01
N SER A 104 1.63 -25.43 18.85
CA SER A 104 2.00 -24.31 17.99
C SER A 104 0.80 -23.69 17.27
N VAL A 105 0.91 -22.39 16.99
CA VAL A 105 -0.02 -21.65 16.15
C VAL A 105 0.80 -20.75 15.24
N SER A 106 0.59 -20.79 13.93
CA SER A 106 1.19 -19.87 12.97
C SER A 106 0.12 -19.10 12.22
N ILE A 107 0.44 -17.86 11.85
CA ILE A 107 -0.41 -16.99 11.05
C ILE A 107 0.45 -16.36 9.97
N LYS A 108 -0.02 -16.37 8.72
CA LYS A 108 0.63 -15.70 7.60
C LYS A 108 -0.40 -15.22 6.59
N GLY A 109 -0.31 -13.97 6.16
CA GLY A 109 -1.21 -13.43 5.15
C GLY A 109 -1.12 -11.92 5.02
N PHE A 110 -2.21 -11.34 4.58
CA PHE A 110 -2.39 -9.92 4.34
C PHE A 110 -3.51 -9.39 5.25
N VAL A 111 -3.34 -8.19 5.80
CA VAL A 111 -4.35 -7.50 6.59
C VAL A 111 -4.73 -6.19 5.95
N GLN A 112 -6.04 -5.96 5.81
CA GLN A 112 -6.63 -4.66 5.52
C GLN A 112 -7.44 -4.19 6.72
N VAL A 113 -7.09 -3.04 7.28
CA VAL A 113 -7.90 -2.39 8.32
C VAL A 113 -9.05 -1.65 7.64
N VAL A 114 -10.29 -2.04 7.94
CA VAL A 114 -11.49 -1.49 7.29
C VAL A 114 -12.26 -0.52 8.18
N SER A 115 -12.04 -0.58 9.50
CA SER A 115 -12.57 0.38 10.47
C SER A 115 -11.73 0.36 11.75
N PRO A 116 -11.92 1.31 12.70
CA PRO A 116 -11.27 1.23 14.02
C PRO A 116 -11.62 -0.02 14.82
N LYS A 117 -12.63 -0.81 14.38
CA LYS A 117 -13.11 -2.01 15.06
C LYS A 117 -12.87 -3.31 14.29
N HIS A 118 -12.45 -3.26 13.02
CA HIS A 118 -12.42 -4.45 12.17
C HIS A 118 -11.20 -4.44 11.25
N MET A 119 -10.57 -5.60 11.16
CA MET A 119 -9.53 -5.91 10.19
C MET A 119 -9.93 -7.16 9.41
N ASN A 120 -9.76 -7.12 8.09
CA ASN A 120 -9.90 -8.29 7.24
C ASN A 120 -8.52 -8.89 7.03
N PHE A 121 -8.35 -10.14 7.44
CA PHE A 121 -7.17 -10.95 7.23
C PHE A 121 -7.43 -11.91 6.08
N THR A 122 -6.55 -11.97 5.09
CA THR A 122 -6.60 -12.98 4.01
C THR A 122 -5.29 -13.76 4.02
N GLY A 123 -5.37 -15.06 4.29
CA GLY A 123 -4.20 -15.91 4.39
C GLY A 123 -4.51 -17.25 5.03
N GLU A 124 -3.58 -17.73 5.84
CA GLU A 124 -3.73 -18.99 6.56
C GLU A 124 -3.32 -18.88 8.04
N ILE A 125 -4.05 -19.62 8.87
CA ILE A 125 -3.77 -19.81 10.30
C ILE A 125 -3.68 -21.30 10.53
N THR A 126 -2.51 -21.80 10.92
CA THR A 126 -2.29 -23.24 11.19
C THR A 126 -2.08 -23.43 12.68
N GLN A 127 -2.79 -24.39 13.25
CA GLN A 127 -2.68 -24.76 14.66
C GLN A 127 -2.27 -26.23 14.76
N LYS A 128 -1.38 -26.55 15.67
CA LYS A 128 -1.06 -27.91 16.07
C LYS A 128 -1.16 -27.94 17.59
N ILE A 129 -2.25 -28.49 18.11
CA ILE A 129 -2.58 -28.44 19.55
C ILE A 129 -2.72 -29.87 20.04
N SER A 130 -1.87 -30.31 20.96
CA SER A 130 -1.72 -31.73 21.34
C SER A 130 -3.03 -32.37 21.82
N VAL A 131 -3.86 -31.60 22.52
CA VAL A 131 -5.16 -32.04 23.04
C VAL A 131 -6.27 -32.07 21.97
N ASN A 132 -6.06 -31.46 20.81
CA ASN A 132 -7.03 -31.40 19.72
C ASN A 132 -6.65 -32.41 18.63
N ASP A 133 -7.55 -33.38 18.35
CA ASP A 133 -7.34 -34.41 17.31
C ASP A 133 -5.95 -35.05 17.35
N ASN A 134 -5.49 -35.40 18.57
CA ASN A 134 -4.17 -35.98 18.86
C ASN A 134 -2.99 -35.16 18.29
N GLY A 135 -3.08 -33.83 18.30
CA GLY A 135 -2.01 -32.95 17.81
C GLY A 135 -1.92 -32.89 16.29
N LYS A 136 -2.96 -33.31 15.56
CA LYS A 136 -3.02 -33.15 14.12
C LYS A 136 -3.08 -31.66 13.74
N PRO A 137 -2.27 -31.20 12.77
CA PRO A 137 -2.37 -29.83 12.28
C PRO A 137 -3.74 -29.53 11.67
N TYR A 138 -4.30 -28.37 12.00
CA TYR A 138 -5.52 -27.82 11.43
C TYR A 138 -5.26 -26.42 10.88
N THR A 139 -5.59 -26.20 9.61
CA THR A 139 -5.36 -24.93 8.92
C THR A 139 -6.67 -24.29 8.49
N ARG A 140 -6.89 -23.04 8.93
CA ARG A 140 -7.96 -22.16 8.44
C ARG A 140 -7.40 -21.31 7.31
N LYS A 141 -8.04 -21.31 6.13
CA LYS A 141 -7.63 -20.51 4.96
C LYS A 141 -8.70 -19.50 4.55
N GLY A 142 -8.30 -18.51 3.77
CA GLY A 142 -9.18 -17.53 3.13
C GLY A 142 -9.29 -16.23 3.92
N THR A 143 -10.34 -15.44 3.61
CA THR A 143 -10.59 -14.16 4.26
C THR A 143 -11.37 -14.36 5.55
N LYS A 144 -10.88 -13.75 6.64
CA LYS A 144 -11.43 -13.82 8.00
C LYS A 144 -11.41 -12.43 8.62
N THR A 145 -12.26 -12.22 9.62
CA THR A 145 -12.33 -10.95 10.32
C THR A 145 -11.70 -11.06 11.69
N PHE A 146 -10.86 -10.08 12.03
CA PHE A 146 -10.47 -9.77 13.38
C PHE A 146 -11.29 -8.58 13.88
N MET A 147 -11.96 -8.76 15.01
CA MET A 147 -12.79 -7.72 15.64
C MET A 147 -12.11 -7.18 16.90
N SER A 148 -12.13 -5.86 17.02
CA SER A 148 -11.60 -5.13 18.16
C SER A 148 -12.35 -5.42 19.45
N LYS A 149 -11.58 -5.58 20.53
CA LYS A 149 -12.00 -5.61 21.92
C LYS A 149 -11.25 -4.54 22.70
N ASN A 150 -11.77 -4.21 23.88
CA ASN A 150 -11.09 -3.31 24.84
C ASN A 150 -10.70 -1.96 24.23
N GLY A 151 -11.54 -1.42 23.34
CA GLY A 151 -11.28 -0.14 22.66
C GLY A 151 -10.14 -0.15 21.64
N GLY A 152 -9.81 -1.31 21.04
CA GLY A 152 -8.76 -1.41 20.02
C GLY A 152 -7.39 -1.83 20.55
N LYS A 153 -7.34 -2.30 21.80
CA LYS A 153 -6.14 -2.90 22.42
C LYS A 153 -5.97 -4.38 22.06
N THR A 154 -7.06 -5.05 21.68
CA THR A 154 -7.02 -6.46 21.28
C THR A 154 -7.87 -6.66 20.04
N TYR A 155 -7.42 -7.47 19.11
CA TYR A 155 -8.16 -7.87 17.92
C TYR A 155 -8.30 -9.39 17.92
N ARG A 156 -9.54 -9.88 17.97
CA ARG A 156 -9.87 -11.30 18.09
C ARG A 156 -10.38 -11.86 16.78
N LEU A 157 -9.83 -13.00 16.36
CA LEU A 157 -10.36 -13.75 15.21
C LEU A 157 -11.81 -14.17 15.48
N GLN A 158 -12.71 -13.91 14.54
CA GLN A 158 -14.13 -14.27 14.66
C GLN A 158 -14.42 -15.72 14.20
N ASP A 159 -13.54 -16.32 13.40
CA ASP A 159 -13.59 -17.74 13.05
C ASP A 159 -12.95 -18.60 14.14
N MET A 160 -13.69 -18.74 15.25
CA MET A 160 -13.16 -19.24 16.52
C MET A 160 -13.17 -20.76 16.63
N VAL A 161 -13.97 -21.46 15.80
CA VAL A 161 -14.11 -22.92 15.89
C VAL A 161 -12.88 -23.59 15.25
N ASN A 162 -12.29 -24.56 15.94
CA ASN A 162 -11.14 -25.34 15.47
C ASN A 162 -11.57 -26.65 14.77
N GLY A 163 -10.58 -27.40 14.27
CA GLY A 163 -10.82 -28.65 13.55
C GLY A 163 -11.48 -29.76 14.38
N SER A 164 -11.43 -29.65 15.70
CA SER A 164 -12.09 -30.57 16.64
C SER A 164 -13.46 -30.06 17.11
N GLY A 165 -13.94 -28.94 16.58
CA GLY A 165 -15.25 -28.38 16.92
C GLY A 165 -15.29 -27.52 18.18
N PHE A 166 -14.14 -27.24 18.81
CA PHE A 166 -14.07 -26.40 20.01
C PHE A 166 -13.77 -24.94 19.68
N VAL A 167 -14.19 -24.06 20.59
CA VAL A 167 -13.93 -22.62 20.50
C VAL A 167 -12.54 -22.30 21.03
N ASP A 168 -11.73 -21.69 20.19
CA ASP A 168 -10.43 -21.15 20.54
C ASP A 168 -10.40 -19.64 20.29
N TYR A 169 -9.69 -18.91 21.15
CA TYR A 169 -9.49 -17.47 21.01
C TYR A 169 -8.08 -17.19 20.49
N ILE A 170 -8.02 -16.64 19.28
CA ILE A 170 -6.78 -16.13 18.68
C ILE A 170 -6.83 -14.61 18.71
N ASP A 171 -5.92 -14.01 19.48
CA ASP A 171 -5.90 -12.57 19.74
C ASP A 171 -4.55 -11.94 19.36
N ILE A 172 -4.62 -10.73 18.82
CA ILE A 172 -3.48 -9.84 18.58
C ILE A 172 -3.63 -8.63 19.51
N HIS A 173 -2.59 -8.31 20.28
CA HIS A 173 -2.59 -7.25 21.28
C HIS A 173 -1.71 -6.07 20.85
N PHE A 174 -2.28 -4.86 20.91
CA PHE A 174 -1.69 -3.58 20.50
C PHE A 174 -1.68 -2.55 21.62
#